data_AF-A0A0H2XCV4-F1
#
_entry.id   AF-A0A0H2XCV4-F1
#
_cell.length_a   1.000
_cell.length_b   1.000
_cell.length_c   1.000
_cell.angle_alpha   90.00
_cell.angle_beta   90.00
_cell.angle_gamma   90.00
#
_symmetry.space_group_name_H-M   'P 1'
#
loop_
_entity.id
_entity.type
_entity.pdbx_description
1 polymer ?
#
loop_
_entity_poly.entity_id
_entity_poly.type
_entity_poly.pdbx_seq_one_letter_code
_entity_poly.pdbx_strand_id
1 'polypeptide(L)'
;MSMGAYHLNPYLAFAAVICVSTAGCTSPAQAVASQREHPSQHKEQAPVACPSKDFNTFLQRYADVANDDARRRFTNDPLEYEVPTHTVEEETESSPDTHISKRTGPSRLELFPYRYFKDAKVFDQLAAGRSKPEPKSEVGSHVSVELTANEGRKVNFGMEYEVDTYVFEKRQGCWYLTRAINLRD
;
A
#
# COMPACT_ATOMS: atom_id res chain seq x y z
N MET A 1 24.26 8.10 -43.79
CA MET A 1 24.17 7.22 -44.98
C MET A 1 25.43 6.36 -45.04
N SER A 2 25.32 5.06 -44.76
CA SER A 2 25.79 3.97 -45.62
C SER A 2 25.74 2.65 -44.85
N MET A 3 25.12 1.66 -45.49
CA MET A 3 24.92 0.27 -45.07
C MET A 3 26.15 -0.62 -45.38
N GLY A 4 26.13 -1.84 -44.82
CA GLY A 4 26.78 -3.04 -45.40
C GLY A 4 27.57 -3.83 -44.34
N ALA A 5 27.12 -4.90 -43.68
CA ALA A 5 26.48 -6.16 -44.10
C ALA A 5 27.46 -7.26 -44.57
N TYR A 6 27.76 -8.16 -43.61
CA TYR A 6 27.87 -9.64 -43.65
C TYR A 6 29.03 -10.44 -44.29
N HIS A 7 29.18 -11.63 -43.67
CA HIS A 7 29.68 -12.94 -44.14
C HIS A 7 31.18 -13.22 -43.91
N LEU A 8 31.66 -14.40 -43.45
CA LEU A 8 31.17 -15.79 -43.47
C LEU A 8 31.77 -16.63 -42.32
N ASN A 9 31.05 -17.70 -41.95
CA ASN A 9 31.52 -18.86 -41.18
C ASN A 9 32.05 -19.93 -42.18
N PRO A 10 32.98 -20.83 -41.81
CA PRO A 10 32.61 -22.26 -41.88
C PRO A 10 33.28 -23.24 -40.89
N TYR A 11 32.46 -24.21 -40.46
CA TYR A 11 32.71 -25.66 -40.32
C TYR A 11 33.77 -26.20 -39.34
N LEU A 12 33.28 -27.04 -38.40
CA LEU A 12 33.94 -28.30 -38.01
C LEU A 12 32.86 -29.36 -37.70
N ALA A 13 33.06 -30.55 -38.23
CA ALA A 13 32.20 -31.74 -38.12
C ALA A 13 32.78 -32.77 -37.14
N PHE A 14 31.94 -33.66 -36.59
CA PHE A 14 31.98 -35.14 -36.72
C PHE A 14 31.36 -35.90 -35.53
N ALA A 15 30.54 -36.92 -35.90
CA ALA A 15 30.24 -38.24 -35.29
C ALA A 15 29.71 -38.32 -33.84
N ALA A 16 28.46 -38.75 -33.57
CA ALA A 16 27.76 -40.03 -33.76
C ALA A 16 28.11 -41.14 -32.74
N VAL A 17 27.15 -41.52 -31.87
CA VAL A 17 26.97 -42.89 -31.34
C VAL A 17 25.47 -43.15 -31.11
N ILE A 18 25.04 -44.32 -31.58
CA ILE A 18 23.69 -44.90 -31.63
C ILE A 18 23.42 -45.70 -30.35
N CYS A 19 22.17 -45.70 -29.85
CA CYS A 19 21.63 -46.86 -29.14
C CYS A 19 20.15 -47.10 -29.48
N VAL A 20 19.84 -48.39 -29.65
CA VAL A 20 18.72 -48.98 -30.37
C VAL A 20 17.47 -49.14 -29.50
N SER A 21 16.34 -49.14 -30.20
CA SER A 21 14.95 -49.27 -29.78
C SER A 21 14.61 -50.53 -28.98
N THR A 22 13.59 -50.44 -28.13
CA THR A 22 12.61 -51.53 -27.95
C THR A 22 11.22 -50.97 -28.24
N ALA A 23 10.51 -51.64 -29.14
CA ALA A 23 9.11 -51.41 -29.44
C ALA A 23 8.26 -52.37 -28.59
N GLY A 24 7.18 -51.86 -28.01
CA GLY A 24 6.11 -52.64 -27.41
C GLY A 24 4.81 -51.86 -27.56
N CYS A 25 3.97 -52.28 -28.51
CA CYS A 25 2.69 -51.66 -28.84
C CYS A 25 1.61 -51.95 -27.79
N THR A 26 0.85 -50.94 -27.37
CA THR A 26 -0.60 -51.05 -27.07
C THR A 26 -1.30 -49.70 -27.27
N SER A 27 -2.48 -49.77 -27.89
CA SER A 27 -3.44 -48.73 -28.32
C SER A 27 -3.83 -47.61 -27.32
N PRO A 28 -4.48 -46.52 -27.79
CA PRO A 28 -4.67 -45.30 -27.01
C PRO A 28 -5.90 -45.41 -26.10
N ALA A 29 -5.74 -45.02 -24.84
CA ALA A 29 -6.85 -44.71 -23.96
C ALA A 29 -6.53 -43.42 -23.21
N GLN A 30 -7.34 -42.38 -23.48
CA GLN A 30 -7.39 -41.17 -22.69
C GLN A 30 -7.80 -41.53 -21.25
N ALA A 31 -7.01 -41.13 -20.26
CA ALA A 31 -7.49 -41.04 -18.90
C ALA A 31 -6.67 -40.01 -18.12
N VAL A 32 -7.33 -38.87 -17.88
CA VAL A 32 -7.18 -37.99 -16.71
C VAL A 32 -5.77 -37.41 -16.51
N ALA A 33 -5.57 -36.25 -17.11
CA ALA A 33 -4.63 -35.27 -16.57
C ALA A 33 -5.02 -35.01 -15.10
N SER A 34 -4.24 -35.56 -14.18
CA SER A 34 -4.23 -35.13 -12.79
C SER A 34 -3.93 -33.63 -12.82
N GLN A 35 -4.96 -32.79 -12.67
CA GLN A 35 -4.78 -31.43 -12.21
C GLN A 35 -4.06 -31.54 -10.86
N ARG A 36 -2.73 -31.44 -10.90
CA ARG A 36 -1.99 -30.90 -9.78
C ARG A 36 -2.49 -29.47 -9.66
N GLU A 37 -3.55 -29.29 -8.89
CA GLU A 37 -3.80 -28.02 -8.21
C GLU A 37 -2.44 -27.61 -7.64
N HIS A 38 -1.84 -26.59 -8.25
CA HIS A 38 -0.83 -25.81 -7.55
C HIS A 38 -1.52 -25.39 -6.27
N PRO A 39 -1.03 -25.79 -5.09
CA PRO A 39 -1.42 -25.10 -3.88
C PRO A 39 -0.99 -23.67 -4.15
N SER A 40 -1.97 -22.78 -4.29
CA SER A 40 -1.77 -21.36 -4.22
C SER A 40 -0.93 -21.16 -2.97
N GLN A 41 0.38 -20.94 -3.15
CA GLN A 41 1.21 -20.43 -2.10
C GLN A 41 0.63 -19.06 -1.81
N HIS A 42 -0.36 -19.02 -0.92
CA HIS A 42 -0.51 -17.90 -0.02
C HIS A 42 0.87 -17.78 0.61
N LYS A 43 1.68 -16.89 0.04
CA LYS A 43 2.92 -16.42 0.66
C LYS A 43 2.44 -15.90 2.00
N GLU A 44 2.56 -16.74 3.02
CA GLU A 44 2.32 -16.36 4.40
C GLU A 44 3.41 -15.33 4.68
N GLN A 45 3.05 -14.06 4.49
CA GLN A 45 3.93 -12.95 4.72
C GLN A 45 4.39 -13.08 6.17
N ALA A 46 5.70 -13.19 6.39
CA ALA A 46 6.25 -13.31 7.74
C ALA A 46 5.62 -12.23 8.65
N PRO A 47 5.29 -12.56 9.92
CA PRO A 47 4.63 -11.63 10.82
C PRO A 47 5.39 -10.32 10.89
N VAL A 48 4.74 -9.23 10.45
CA VAL A 48 5.34 -7.91 10.41
C VAL A 48 5.47 -7.39 11.84
N ALA A 49 6.69 -7.02 12.24
CA ALA A 49 6.93 -6.45 13.55
C ALA A 49 6.15 -5.12 13.73
N CYS A 50 5.43 -5.02 14.84
CA CYS A 50 4.70 -3.80 15.18
C CYS A 50 5.66 -2.61 15.39
N PRO A 51 5.43 -1.42 14.80
CA PRO A 51 6.33 -0.29 14.95
C PRO A 51 6.41 0.16 16.40
N SER A 52 5.31 0.15 17.15
CA SER A 52 5.27 0.40 18.59
C SER A 52 3.89 0.06 19.15
N LYS A 53 3.84 -0.35 20.43
CA LYS A 53 2.58 -0.49 21.18
C LYS A 53 2.14 0.84 21.80
N ASP A 54 3.08 1.74 22.11
CA ASP A 54 2.79 3.12 22.48
C ASP A 54 2.32 3.91 21.25
N PHE A 55 1.19 4.61 21.37
CA PHE A 55 0.55 5.25 20.22
C PHE A 55 1.36 6.40 19.64
N ASN A 56 1.93 7.27 20.48
CA ASN A 56 2.67 8.44 19.99
C ASN A 56 3.93 8.02 19.26
N THR A 57 4.66 7.06 19.83
CA THR A 57 5.83 6.43 19.19
C THR A 57 5.43 5.71 17.91
N PHE A 58 4.28 5.02 17.91
CA PHE A 58 3.75 4.39 16.70
C PHE A 58 3.46 5.43 15.62
N LEU A 59 2.75 6.50 15.94
CA LEU A 59 2.33 7.54 14.99
C LEU A 59 3.54 8.23 14.34
N GLN A 60 4.59 8.53 15.11
CA GLN A 60 5.84 9.07 14.58
C GLN A 60 6.54 8.11 13.61
N ARG A 61 6.60 6.80 13.94
CA ARG A 61 7.21 5.77 13.08
C ARG A 61 6.36 5.47 11.86
N TYR A 62 5.04 5.49 12.02
CA TYR A 62 4.05 5.29 10.96
C TYR A 62 4.16 6.40 9.92
N ALA A 63 4.23 7.66 10.36
CA ALA A 63 4.29 8.82 9.49
C ALA A 63 5.71 9.23 9.07
N ASP A 64 6.77 8.49 9.47
CA ASP A 64 8.16 8.85 9.20
C ASP A 64 8.39 9.09 7.71
N VAL A 65 8.82 10.30 7.37
CA VAL A 65 9.07 10.71 5.98
C VAL A 65 10.19 9.89 5.32
N ALA A 66 11.13 9.36 6.09
CA ALA A 66 12.22 8.53 5.60
C ALA A 66 11.82 7.05 5.39
N ASN A 67 10.66 6.62 5.91
CA ASN A 67 10.24 5.22 5.88
C ASN A 67 8.73 5.04 5.72
N ASP A 68 8.30 4.81 4.49
CA ASP A 68 6.89 4.61 4.15
C ASP A 68 6.40 3.15 4.33
N ASP A 69 7.28 2.19 4.68
CA ASP A 69 6.88 0.79 4.87
C ASP A 69 5.89 0.61 6.01
N ALA A 70 6.07 1.36 7.11
CA ALA A 70 5.15 1.32 8.23
C ALA A 70 3.76 1.79 7.78
N ARG A 71 3.69 2.88 7.02
CA ARG A 71 2.44 3.36 6.45
C ARG A 71 1.78 2.34 5.52
N ARG A 72 2.53 1.73 4.61
CA ARG A 72 2.00 0.68 3.71
C ARG A 72 1.43 -0.53 4.46
N ARG A 73 2.12 -1.00 5.49
CA ARG A 73 1.77 -2.24 6.21
C ARG A 73 0.73 -2.06 7.31
N PHE A 74 0.69 -0.89 7.94
CA PHE A 74 -0.21 -0.58 9.06
C PHE A 74 -1.37 0.34 8.65
N THR A 75 -1.66 0.39 7.36
CA THR A 75 -2.91 0.93 6.81
C THR A 75 -3.77 -0.22 6.31
N ASN A 76 -5.04 -0.24 6.70
CA ASN A 76 -5.98 -1.25 6.22
C ASN A 76 -6.04 -1.28 4.69
N ASP A 77 -6.26 -2.47 4.15
CA ASP A 77 -6.51 -2.70 2.74
C ASP A 77 -7.79 -3.56 2.62
N PRO A 78 -8.94 -2.98 2.22
CA PRO A 78 -9.15 -1.60 1.80
C PRO A 78 -9.15 -0.60 2.95
N LEU A 79 -8.86 0.67 2.64
CA LEU A 79 -9.00 1.81 3.54
C LEU A 79 -10.29 2.56 3.26
N GLU A 80 -10.99 2.95 4.32
CA GLU A 80 -12.21 3.76 4.23
C GLU A 80 -11.88 5.25 4.19
N TYR A 81 -12.50 5.96 3.26
CA TYR A 81 -12.44 7.40 3.10
C TYR A 81 -13.84 7.98 3.26
N GLU A 82 -14.00 8.85 4.23
CA GLU A 82 -15.28 9.47 4.57
C GLU A 82 -15.21 10.98 4.27
N VAL A 83 -16.16 11.48 3.50
CA VAL A 83 -16.26 12.91 3.15
C VAL A 83 -17.68 13.41 3.38
N PRO A 84 -17.90 14.70 3.70
CA PRO A 84 -19.24 15.25 3.81
C PRO A 84 -20.02 15.13 2.49
N THR A 85 -21.29 14.75 2.54
CA THR A 85 -22.07 14.46 1.31
C THR A 85 -22.25 15.67 0.39
N HIS A 86 -22.34 16.89 0.95
CA HIS A 86 -22.40 18.14 0.20
C HIS A 86 -21.17 18.40 -0.71
N THR A 87 -20.11 17.60 -0.57
CA THR A 87 -18.90 17.70 -1.41
C THR A 87 -18.90 16.79 -2.63
N VAL A 88 -19.85 15.84 -2.72
CA VAL A 88 -19.84 14.77 -3.74
C VAL A 88 -21.16 14.59 -4.48
N GLU A 89 -22.31 14.93 -3.90
CA GLU A 89 -23.64 14.72 -4.51
C GLU A 89 -24.55 15.96 -4.37
N GLU A 90 -25.61 16.04 -5.18
CA GLU A 90 -26.72 16.96 -4.89
C GLU A 90 -27.45 16.48 -3.63
N GLU A 91 -27.31 17.25 -2.55
CA GLU A 91 -27.88 16.94 -1.25
C GLU A 91 -29.41 16.92 -1.29
N THR A 92 -30.01 15.85 -0.77
CA THR A 92 -31.44 15.73 -0.54
C THR A 92 -31.70 15.57 0.96
N GLU A 93 -32.92 15.83 1.44
CA GLU A 93 -33.28 15.62 2.85
C GLU A 93 -33.07 14.17 3.34
N SER A 94 -32.94 13.20 2.42
CA SER A 94 -32.68 11.79 2.71
C SER A 94 -31.22 11.37 2.56
N SER A 95 -30.34 12.25 2.09
CA SER A 95 -28.93 11.94 1.89
C SER A 95 -28.24 11.73 3.24
N PRO A 96 -27.34 10.74 3.38
CA PRO A 96 -26.55 10.58 4.60
C PRO A 96 -25.66 11.81 4.83
N ASP A 97 -25.29 12.09 6.07
CA ASP A 97 -24.40 13.23 6.38
C ASP A 97 -23.01 13.10 5.72
N THR A 98 -22.55 11.87 5.54
CA THR A 98 -21.25 11.55 4.93
C THR A 98 -21.34 10.44 3.89
N HIS A 99 -20.44 10.49 2.91
CA HIS A 99 -20.22 9.46 1.92
C HIS A 99 -18.92 8.70 2.22
N ILE A 100 -18.98 7.37 2.25
CA ILE A 100 -17.83 6.50 2.50
C ILE A 100 -17.45 5.74 1.23
N SER A 101 -16.21 5.91 0.78
CA SER A 101 -15.60 5.13 -0.30
C SER A 101 -14.46 4.26 0.22
N LYS A 102 -14.07 3.24 -0.54
CA LYS A 102 -12.97 2.31 -0.19
C LYS A 102 -11.90 2.33 -1.27
N ARG A 103 -10.65 2.62 -0.91
CA ARG A 103 -9.50 2.46 -1.83
C ARG A 103 -8.62 1.29 -1.40
N THR A 104 -8.08 0.58 -2.38
CA THR A 104 -7.34 -0.68 -2.22
C THR A 104 -5.95 -0.54 -2.82
N GLY A 105 -4.97 -1.31 -2.36
CA GLY A 105 -3.62 -1.27 -2.93
C GLY A 105 -2.95 0.10 -2.72
N PRO A 106 -1.99 0.51 -3.57
CA PRO A 106 -1.24 1.74 -3.39
C PRO A 106 -2.08 3.04 -3.37
N SER A 107 -3.21 3.08 -4.08
CA SER A 107 -4.05 4.29 -4.19
C SER A 107 -4.68 4.69 -2.86
N ARG A 108 -4.75 3.76 -1.90
CA ARG A 108 -5.20 4.04 -0.53
C ARG A 108 -4.26 4.94 0.26
N LEU A 109 -3.11 5.35 -0.28
CA LEU A 109 -2.15 6.22 0.39
C LEU A 109 -2.02 7.60 -0.27
N GLU A 110 -2.70 7.83 -1.39
CA GLU A 110 -2.53 9.04 -2.22
C GLU A 110 -3.00 10.32 -1.51
N LEU A 111 -4.12 10.26 -0.77
CA LEU A 111 -4.69 11.44 -0.09
C LEU A 111 -4.20 11.62 1.35
N PHE A 112 -3.06 11.02 1.70
CA PHE A 112 -2.53 11.05 3.08
C PHE A 112 -1.28 11.92 3.17
N PRO A 113 -1.41 13.25 3.17
CA PRO A 113 -0.27 14.12 2.97
C PRO A 113 0.62 14.24 4.23
N TYR A 114 0.09 14.01 5.43
CA TYR A 114 0.84 14.26 6.66
C TYR A 114 1.94 13.23 6.92
N ARG A 115 3.12 13.76 7.23
CA ARG A 115 4.37 13.05 7.52
C ARG A 115 4.97 13.59 8.82
N TYR A 116 5.78 12.76 9.48
CA TYR A 116 6.57 13.16 10.63
C TYR A 116 8.00 13.51 10.19
N PHE A 117 8.42 14.73 10.50
CA PHE A 117 9.75 15.25 10.22
C PHE A 117 10.59 15.19 11.49
N LYS A 118 11.41 14.14 11.63
CA LYS A 118 12.15 13.83 12.86
C LYS A 118 13.09 14.96 13.32
N ASP A 119 13.75 15.64 12.39
CA ASP A 119 14.71 16.71 12.70
C ASP A 119 14.01 17.92 13.34
N ALA A 120 12.81 18.26 12.86
CA ALA A 120 11.99 19.35 13.39
C ALA A 120 11.03 18.89 14.51
N LYS A 121 10.83 17.57 14.66
CA LYS A 121 9.87 16.94 15.58
C LYS A 121 8.42 17.39 15.36
N VAL A 122 8.07 17.73 14.12
CA VAL A 122 6.72 18.17 13.74
C VAL A 122 6.04 17.16 12.82
N PHE A 123 4.72 17.15 12.84
CA PHE A 123 3.93 16.57 11.77
C PHE A 123 3.57 17.66 10.77
N ASP A 124 3.71 17.37 9.48
CA ASP A 124 3.30 18.32 8.46
C ASP A 124 3.12 17.66 7.09
N GLN A 125 2.58 18.40 6.13
CA GLN A 125 2.58 17.99 4.72
C GLN A 125 3.97 18.16 4.11
N LEU A 126 4.22 17.47 3.00
CA LEU A 126 5.41 17.70 2.17
C LEU A 126 5.29 19.02 1.43
N ALA A 127 6.37 19.82 1.43
CA ALA A 127 6.47 21.00 0.57
C ALA A 127 6.42 20.61 -0.92
N ALA A 128 5.80 21.45 -1.75
CA ALA A 128 5.78 21.24 -3.19
C ALA A 128 7.17 21.49 -3.80
N GLY A 129 7.73 20.47 -4.43
CA GLY A 129 9.04 20.52 -5.08
C GLY A 129 10.23 20.30 -4.15
N ARG A 130 11.36 19.88 -4.77
CA ARG A 130 12.69 19.56 -4.23
C ARG A 130 12.97 18.07 -3.95
N SER A 131 14.25 17.74 -4.07
CA SER A 131 14.87 16.40 -4.03
C SER A 131 15.00 15.80 -2.62
N LYS A 132 14.76 16.59 -1.56
CA LYS A 132 14.74 16.16 -0.16
C LYS A 132 13.36 16.46 0.46
N PRO A 133 12.77 15.53 1.22
CA PRO A 133 11.52 15.80 1.92
C PRO A 133 11.69 16.88 2.99
N GLU A 134 10.88 17.93 2.92
CA GLU A 134 10.84 19.06 3.87
C GLU A 134 9.38 19.35 4.26
N PRO A 135 9.13 19.85 5.50
CA PRO A 135 7.80 20.25 5.92
C PRO A 135 7.34 21.47 5.11
N LYS A 136 6.04 21.54 4.83
CA LYS A 136 5.40 22.63 4.09
C LYS A 136 5.33 23.94 4.89
N SER A 137 5.28 23.83 6.22
CA SER A 137 5.17 24.89 7.21
C SER A 137 6.41 24.91 8.11
N GLU A 138 6.83 26.11 8.54
CA GLU A 138 7.95 26.28 9.49
C GLU A 138 7.65 25.70 10.87
N VAL A 139 6.38 25.74 11.30
CA VAL A 139 5.95 25.32 12.64
C VAL A 139 5.30 23.93 12.65
N GLY A 140 5.06 23.36 11.46
CA GLY A 140 4.28 22.14 11.28
C GLY A 140 2.77 22.36 11.40
N SER A 141 2.02 21.29 11.22
CA SER A 141 0.57 21.27 11.36
C SER A 141 0.16 21.03 12.80
N HIS A 142 -0.92 21.68 13.23
CA HIS A 142 -1.53 21.40 14.53
C HIS A 142 -2.05 19.96 14.57
N VAL A 143 -1.74 19.23 15.65
CA VAL A 143 -2.15 17.83 15.84
C VAL A 143 -2.84 17.67 17.18
N SER A 144 -4.04 17.10 17.17
CA SER A 144 -4.70 16.61 18.38
C SER A 144 -4.95 15.11 18.29
N VAL A 145 -4.91 14.44 19.46
CA VAL A 145 -5.14 13.00 19.57
C VAL A 145 -6.23 12.75 20.60
N GLU A 146 -7.30 12.11 20.17
CA GLU A 146 -8.48 11.80 20.97
C GLU A 146 -8.65 10.28 21.14
N LEU A 147 -9.25 9.87 22.26
CA LEU A 147 -9.64 8.48 22.48
C LEU A 147 -10.97 8.20 21.77
N THR A 148 -11.09 7.06 21.10
CA THR A 148 -12.39 6.60 20.59
C THR A 148 -13.03 5.60 21.56
N ALA A 149 -14.33 5.33 21.39
CA ALA A 149 -15.09 4.42 22.25
C ALA A 149 -14.50 3.00 22.35
N ASN A 150 -13.78 2.55 21.32
CA ASN A 150 -13.21 1.20 21.22
C ASN A 150 -11.69 1.16 21.53
N GLU A 151 -11.23 2.01 22.45
CA GLU A 151 -9.81 2.21 22.77
C GLU A 151 -8.93 2.60 21.57
N GLY A 152 -9.54 3.00 20.46
CA GLY A 152 -8.85 3.52 19.29
C GLY A 152 -8.31 4.92 19.52
N ARG A 153 -7.75 5.49 18.47
CA ARG A 153 -7.25 6.87 18.47
C ARG A 153 -7.75 7.60 17.25
N LYS A 154 -8.24 8.81 17.45
CA LYS A 154 -8.58 9.75 16.38
C LYS A 154 -7.51 10.82 16.38
N VAL A 155 -6.79 10.96 15.26
CA VAL A 155 -5.74 11.98 15.08
C VAL A 155 -6.27 13.03 14.14
N ASN A 156 -6.35 14.26 14.60
CA ASN A 156 -6.82 15.39 13.80
C ASN A 156 -5.62 16.25 13.41
N PHE A 157 -5.52 16.60 12.13
CA PHE A 157 -4.54 17.54 11.59
C PHE A 157 -5.24 18.79 11.09
N GLY A 158 -4.74 19.97 11.45
CA GLY A 158 -5.31 21.25 11.05
C GLY A 158 -6.13 21.91 12.16
N MET A 159 -6.99 22.87 11.78
CA MET A 159 -7.79 23.68 12.70
C MET A 159 -9.24 23.82 12.22
N GLU A 160 -10.18 23.84 13.17
CA GLU A 160 -11.63 24.07 13.08
C GLU A 160 -12.37 23.66 11.77
N TYR A 161 -12.13 24.33 10.65
CA TYR A 161 -12.88 24.16 9.39
C TYR A 161 -12.12 23.35 8.31
N GLU A 162 -10.84 23.05 8.55
CA GLU A 162 -9.96 22.28 7.65
C GLU A 162 -9.23 21.22 8.47
N VAL A 163 -9.99 20.24 8.96
CA VAL A 163 -9.47 19.16 9.78
C VAL A 163 -9.49 17.85 9.01
N ASP A 164 -8.31 17.31 8.75
CA ASP A 164 -8.13 15.95 8.26
C ASP A 164 -8.05 15.01 9.46
N THR A 165 -8.84 13.94 9.45
CA THR A 165 -8.89 13.01 10.58
C THR A 165 -8.44 11.62 10.18
N TYR A 166 -7.57 11.01 10.98
CA TYR A 166 -7.16 9.61 10.87
C TYR A 166 -7.61 8.78 12.07
N VAL A 167 -8.31 7.68 11.81
CA VAL A 167 -8.82 6.76 12.84
C VAL A 167 -7.96 5.51 12.89
N PHE A 168 -7.38 5.26 14.06
CA PHE A 168 -6.55 4.10 14.34
C PHE A 168 -7.21 3.15 15.32
N GLU A 169 -7.11 1.86 15.03
CA GLU A 169 -7.59 0.78 15.90
C GLU A 169 -6.46 -0.18 16.26
N LYS A 170 -6.58 -0.83 17.42
CA LYS A 170 -5.67 -1.92 17.80
C LYS A 170 -6.13 -3.25 17.22
N ARG A 171 -5.22 -3.97 16.58
CA ARG A 171 -5.39 -5.37 16.16
C ARG A 171 -4.16 -6.16 16.57
N GLN A 172 -4.38 -7.25 17.31
CA GLN A 172 -3.30 -8.10 17.82
C GLN A 172 -2.21 -7.30 18.57
N GLY A 173 -2.61 -6.25 19.29
CA GLY A 173 -1.70 -5.40 20.07
C GLY A 173 -0.90 -4.37 19.25
N CYS A 174 -1.18 -4.19 17.96
CA CYS A 174 -0.58 -3.15 17.12
C CYS A 174 -1.65 -2.20 16.55
N TRP A 175 -1.24 -0.99 16.19
CA TRP A 175 -2.13 0.04 15.65
C TRP A 175 -2.23 -0.06 14.12
N TYR A 176 -3.43 0.18 13.60
CA TYR A 176 -3.71 0.21 12.16
C TYR A 176 -4.60 1.41 11.83
N LEU A 177 -4.25 2.16 10.78
CA LEU A 177 -5.15 3.15 10.20
C LEU A 177 -6.31 2.42 9.51
N THR A 178 -7.53 2.70 9.94
CA THR A 178 -8.74 2.01 9.45
C THR A 178 -9.65 2.91 8.65
N ARG A 179 -9.62 4.21 8.93
CA ARG A 179 -10.43 5.21 8.24
C ARG A 179 -9.73 6.56 8.21
N ALA A 180 -9.98 7.30 7.14
CA ALA A 180 -9.62 8.69 7.02
C ALA A 180 -10.83 9.54 6.65
N ILE A 181 -10.90 10.75 7.19
CA ILE A 181 -12.07 11.61 7.07
C ILE A 181 -11.62 12.99 6.57
N ASN A 182 -12.40 13.56 5.67
CA ASN A 182 -12.27 14.93 5.14
C ASN A 182 -11.01 15.19 4.31
N LEU A 183 -10.36 14.14 3.79
CA LEU A 183 -9.27 14.27 2.82
C LEU A 183 -9.85 14.72 1.49
N ARG A 184 -9.89 16.03 1.26
CA ARG A 184 -10.35 16.62 -0.01
C ARG A 184 -9.36 16.25 -1.13
N ASP A 185 -9.87 15.83 -2.28
CA ASP A 185 -9.11 15.70 -3.54
C ASP A 185 -8.74 17.08 -4.10
#